data_AF-A0A2P4P483-F1
#
_entry.id   AF-A0A2P4P483-F1
#
_cell.length_a   1.000
_cell.length_b   1.000
_cell.length_c   1.000
_cell.angle_alpha   90.00
_cell.angle_beta   90.00
_cell.angle_gamma   90.00
#
_symmetry.space_group_name_H-M   'P 1'
#
loop_
_entity.id
_entity.type
_entity.pdbx_description
1 polymer ?
#
loop_
_entity_poly.entity_id
_entity_poly.type
_entity_poly.pdbx_seq_one_letter_code
_entity_poly.pdbx_strand_id
1 'polypeptide(L)'
;MVAGGANPTKTIALTDNDGIVRYYPQALVKQLPFERYPDFEPFDISAKFNSEVNYWFEGDKLPIKSDQTDFILIILHEFIHGLGFVSSWNDFFNFANPQGLTPVPSADNLNSGMSFNGFIENIFDKYLIFLPSGEYVSNVAAKINTIVNEKGKFYQTPENFITTFKSSSQYQQSEMMLKAATTSFSLGFLPNNTNNLSEAIILETTLNPFRTGSSLGHFDLKTYMNTSDFLMTYIQDPGMTLGDYMSISGNYTGGPIGPKLRQILGTMG
;
A
#
# COMPACT_ATOMS: atom_id res chain seq x y z
N MET A 1 -0.63 18.52 -5.97
CA MET A 1 0.12 18.11 -7.18
C MET A 1 0.84 16.82 -6.83
N VAL A 2 0.81 15.81 -7.69
CA VAL A 2 1.51 14.54 -7.50
C VAL A 2 2.85 14.64 -8.22
N ALA A 3 3.96 14.43 -7.53
CA ALA A 3 5.30 14.56 -8.10
C ALA A 3 5.72 13.31 -8.87
N GLY A 4 5.40 12.13 -8.36
CA GLY A 4 5.70 10.86 -9.00
C GLY A 4 4.62 9.83 -8.70
N GLY A 5 4.73 8.70 -9.37
CA GLY A 5 3.90 7.53 -9.12
C GLY A 5 4.56 6.31 -9.72
N ALA A 6 4.79 5.27 -8.91
CA ALA A 6 5.20 3.98 -9.42
C ALA A 6 4.42 2.81 -8.80
N ASN A 7 4.35 1.73 -9.56
CA ASN A 7 3.67 0.50 -9.17
C ASN A 7 4.43 -0.70 -9.76
N PRO A 8 4.24 -1.91 -9.21
CA PRO A 8 4.65 -3.13 -9.89
C PRO A 8 4.01 -3.16 -11.28
N THR A 9 4.80 -3.45 -12.32
CA THR A 9 4.27 -3.58 -13.68
C THR A 9 3.26 -4.73 -13.80
N LYS A 10 3.48 -5.78 -13.00
CA LYS A 10 2.58 -6.92 -12.89
C LYS A 10 2.55 -7.43 -11.45
N THR A 11 1.37 -7.84 -11.04
CA THR A 11 1.17 -8.67 -9.85
C THR A 11 0.72 -10.07 -10.27
N ILE A 12 1.06 -11.06 -9.45
CA ILE A 12 0.76 -12.47 -9.67
C ILE A 12 -0.05 -12.94 -8.47
N ALA A 13 -1.21 -13.54 -8.74
CA ALA A 13 -2.03 -14.16 -7.71
C ALA A 13 -1.38 -15.48 -7.26
N LEU A 14 -1.03 -15.57 -5.98
CA LEU A 14 -0.43 -16.75 -5.37
C LEU A 14 -1.21 -17.15 -4.12
N THR A 15 -1.40 -18.45 -3.92
CA THR A 15 -1.90 -18.98 -2.65
C THR A 15 -0.76 -18.96 -1.64
N ASP A 16 -0.95 -18.23 -0.56
CA ASP A 16 0.02 -18.10 0.52
C ASP A 16 -0.07 -19.28 1.51
N ASN A 17 0.82 -19.33 2.49
CA ASN A 17 0.92 -20.40 3.49
C ASN A 17 -0.33 -20.56 4.39
N ASP A 18 -1.17 -19.54 4.48
CA ASP A 18 -2.46 -19.56 5.16
C ASP A 18 -3.63 -20.00 4.25
N GLY A 19 -3.34 -20.37 3.01
CA GLY A 19 -4.33 -20.81 2.02
C GLY A 19 -5.08 -19.66 1.34
N ILE A 20 -4.75 -18.40 1.65
CA ILE A 20 -5.40 -17.22 1.07
C ILE A 20 -4.65 -16.80 -0.19
N VAL A 21 -5.40 -16.50 -1.26
CA VAL A 21 -4.84 -15.95 -2.49
C VAL A 21 -4.56 -14.46 -2.30
N ARG A 22 -3.32 -14.04 -2.58
CA ARG A 22 -2.89 -12.63 -2.56
C ARG A 22 -2.14 -12.25 -3.83
N TYR A 23 -2.12 -10.96 -4.13
CA TYR A 23 -1.31 -10.40 -5.20
C TYR A 23 0.11 -10.12 -4.73
N TYR A 24 1.08 -10.71 -5.43
CA TYR A 24 2.51 -10.51 -5.21
C TYR A 24 3.09 -9.70 -6.38
N PRO A 25 3.85 -8.62 -6.13
CA PRO A 25 4.65 -7.96 -7.15
C PRO A 25 5.55 -8.96 -7.88
N GLN A 26 5.67 -8.87 -9.20
CA GLN A 26 6.53 -9.83 -9.93
C GLN A 26 8.00 -9.78 -9.50
N ALA A 27 8.50 -8.62 -9.06
CA ALA A 27 9.85 -8.46 -8.53
C ALA A 27 10.09 -9.39 -7.33
N LEU A 28 9.09 -9.50 -6.44
CA LEU A 28 9.10 -10.37 -5.28
C LEU A 28 8.97 -11.83 -5.68
N VAL A 29 8.05 -12.16 -6.60
CA VAL A 29 7.86 -13.55 -7.07
C VAL A 29 9.14 -14.16 -7.64
N LYS A 30 9.98 -13.36 -8.31
CA LYS A 30 11.29 -13.79 -8.82
C LYS A 30 12.27 -14.25 -7.72
N GLN A 31 12.08 -13.82 -6.48
CA GLN A 31 12.92 -14.19 -5.34
C GLN A 31 12.42 -15.45 -4.62
N LEU A 32 11.18 -15.86 -4.87
CA LEU A 32 10.58 -17.04 -4.25
C LEU A 32 10.99 -18.33 -4.98
N PRO A 33 11.12 -19.46 -4.26
CA PRO A 33 11.52 -20.73 -4.85
C PRO A 33 10.33 -21.41 -5.55
N PHE A 34 10.26 -21.28 -6.88
CA PHE A 34 9.27 -21.98 -7.71
C PHE A 34 9.93 -23.07 -8.57
N GLU A 35 9.30 -24.24 -8.67
CA GLU A 35 9.72 -25.27 -9.63
C GLU A 35 9.54 -24.81 -11.07
N ARG A 36 8.49 -24.02 -11.32
CA ARG A 36 8.22 -23.37 -12.60
C ARG A 36 7.71 -21.96 -12.34
N TYR A 37 8.46 -20.98 -12.81
CA TYR A 37 8.07 -19.59 -12.71
C TYR A 37 6.91 -19.26 -13.68
N PRO A 38 6.00 -18.36 -13.29
CA PRO A 38 4.99 -17.80 -14.18
C PRO A 38 5.64 -16.84 -15.19
N ASP A 39 4.86 -16.44 -16.21
CA ASP A 39 5.32 -15.43 -17.17
C ASP A 39 5.40 -14.04 -16.52
N PHE A 40 6.53 -13.37 -16.71
CA PHE A 40 6.79 -12.01 -16.22
C PHE A 40 6.71 -10.98 -17.34
N GLU A 41 6.37 -9.75 -16.99
CA GLU A 41 6.58 -8.60 -17.86
C GLU A 41 8.08 -8.26 -17.92
N PRO A 42 8.55 -7.64 -19.02
CA PRO A 42 9.98 -7.34 -19.21
C PRO A 42 10.56 -6.39 -18.17
N PHE A 43 9.72 -5.58 -17.51
CA PHE A 43 10.13 -4.62 -16.49
C PHE A 43 9.35 -4.86 -15.20
N ASP A 44 10.04 -4.75 -14.06
CA ASP A 44 9.44 -4.97 -12.74
C ASP A 44 8.62 -3.79 -12.23
N ILE A 45 9.08 -2.58 -12.53
CA ILE A 45 8.52 -1.33 -12.02
C ILE A 45 8.14 -0.46 -13.21
N SER A 46 6.94 0.12 -13.15
CA SER A 46 6.51 1.22 -14.02
C SER A 46 6.42 2.48 -13.18
N ALA A 47 7.21 3.51 -13.52
CA ALA A 47 7.24 4.80 -12.82
C ALA A 47 6.94 5.96 -13.79
N LYS A 48 6.25 6.98 -13.28
CA LYS A 48 5.97 8.23 -13.99
C LYS A 48 6.30 9.40 -13.07
N PHE A 49 6.92 10.44 -13.62
CA PHE A 49 7.28 11.65 -12.89
C PHE A 49 6.69 12.86 -13.61
N ASN A 50 6.10 13.78 -12.86
CA ASN A 50 5.42 14.93 -13.43
C ASN A 50 6.43 16.01 -13.83
N SER A 51 6.57 16.27 -15.13
CA SER A 51 7.50 17.27 -15.67
C SER A 51 7.18 18.72 -15.28
N GLU A 52 6.01 18.99 -14.71
CA GLU A 52 5.64 20.33 -14.21
C GLU A 52 6.21 20.64 -12.83
N VAL A 53 6.75 19.65 -12.12
CA VAL A 53 7.38 19.89 -10.82
C VAL A 53 8.73 20.58 -11.01
N ASN A 54 8.99 21.59 -10.19
CA ASN A 54 10.28 22.29 -10.15
C ASN A 54 11.33 21.41 -9.45
N TYR A 55 11.90 20.46 -10.16
CA TYR A 55 12.91 19.57 -9.58
C TYR A 55 14.25 20.25 -9.41
N TRP A 56 14.96 19.82 -8.37
CA TRP A 56 16.40 19.99 -8.22
C TRP A 56 17.08 18.63 -8.44
N PHE A 57 18.20 18.64 -9.17
CA PHE A 57 18.96 17.43 -9.47
C PHE A 57 20.30 17.43 -8.75
N GLU A 58 20.69 16.26 -8.25
CA GLU A 58 22.02 16.08 -7.68
C GLU A 58 23.09 16.45 -8.73
N GLY A 59 23.98 17.37 -8.37
CA GLY A 59 24.99 17.92 -9.27
C GLY A 59 24.64 19.27 -9.90
N ASP A 60 23.44 19.80 -9.66
CA ASP A 60 23.11 21.19 -10.00
C ASP A 60 24.07 22.17 -9.32
N LYS A 61 24.47 23.23 -10.05
CA LYS A 61 25.48 24.20 -9.58
C LYS A 61 25.03 25.04 -8.39
N LEU A 62 23.72 25.21 -8.24
CA LEU A 62 23.12 26.00 -7.17
C LEU A 62 22.49 25.04 -6.16
N PRO A 63 22.55 25.37 -4.85
CA PRO A 63 21.81 24.63 -3.83
C PRO A 63 20.32 24.59 -4.14
N ILE A 64 19.65 23.55 -3.65
CA ILE A 64 18.19 23.43 -3.74
C ILE A 64 17.51 24.66 -3.13
N LYS A 65 16.45 25.14 -3.78
CA LYS A 65 15.63 26.26 -3.30
C LYS A 65 14.39 25.75 -2.57
N SER A 66 13.82 26.60 -1.72
CA SER A 66 12.61 26.30 -0.93
C SER A 66 11.37 25.97 -1.76
N ASP A 67 11.37 26.21 -3.06
CA ASP A 67 10.29 25.87 -4.00
C ASP A 67 10.63 24.68 -4.90
N GLN A 68 11.79 24.04 -4.69
CA GLN A 68 12.25 22.89 -5.45
C GLN A 68 12.10 21.59 -4.68
N THR A 69 11.92 20.49 -5.41
CA THR A 69 11.87 19.13 -4.86
C THR A 69 13.08 18.34 -5.34
N ASP A 70 13.79 17.69 -4.43
CA ASP A 70 14.89 16.79 -4.78
C ASP A 70 14.36 15.59 -5.59
N PHE A 71 14.85 15.43 -6.82
CA PHE A 71 14.39 14.38 -7.72
C PHE A 71 14.82 12.98 -7.30
N ILE A 72 16.01 12.79 -6.73
CA ILE A 72 16.47 11.44 -6.33
C ILE A 72 15.64 10.93 -5.15
N LEU A 73 15.24 11.82 -4.24
CA LEU A 73 14.32 11.49 -3.15
C LEU A 73 12.99 10.94 -3.68
N ILE A 74 12.41 11.59 -4.69
CA ILE A 74 11.15 11.14 -5.31
C ILE A 74 11.34 9.81 -6.04
N ILE A 75 12.42 9.64 -6.84
CA ILE A 75 12.68 8.36 -7.52
C ILE A 75 12.75 7.21 -6.52
N LEU A 76 13.52 7.37 -5.44
CA LEU A 76 13.68 6.33 -4.43
C LEU A 76 12.35 5.99 -3.77
N HIS A 77 11.58 6.99 -3.36
CA HIS A 77 10.24 6.82 -2.79
C HIS A 77 9.32 6.01 -3.71
N GLU A 78 9.21 6.43 -4.98
CA GLU A 78 8.35 5.75 -5.94
C GLU A 78 8.84 4.32 -6.21
N PHE A 79 10.14 4.08 -6.30
CA PHE A 79 10.65 2.72 -6.53
C PHE A 79 10.27 1.75 -5.41
N ILE A 80 10.17 2.21 -4.16
CA ILE A 80 9.67 1.40 -3.05
C ILE A 80 8.20 0.99 -3.27
N HIS A 81 7.34 1.89 -3.75
CA HIS A 81 5.99 1.52 -4.19
C HIS A 81 6.03 0.52 -5.36
N GLY A 82 6.93 0.73 -6.32
CA GLY A 82 7.18 -0.19 -7.42
C GLY A 82 7.55 -1.61 -6.99
N LEU A 83 8.26 -1.75 -5.87
CA LEU A 83 8.62 -3.04 -5.28
C LEU A 83 7.48 -3.70 -4.49
N GLY A 84 6.35 -3.00 -4.28
CA GLY A 84 5.17 -3.57 -3.64
C GLY A 84 4.85 -3.06 -2.25
N PHE A 85 5.46 -1.95 -1.81
CA PHE A 85 4.94 -1.20 -0.66
C PHE A 85 3.61 -0.52 -1.04
N VAL A 86 2.55 -1.32 -1.17
CA VAL A 86 1.24 -0.87 -1.66
C VAL A 86 0.16 -1.69 -0.98
N SER A 87 -0.68 -1.03 -0.18
CA SER A 87 -1.89 -1.63 0.35
C SER A 87 -2.96 -1.75 -0.73
N SER A 88 -3.73 -2.85 -0.72
CA SER A 88 -4.88 -3.03 -1.60
C SER A 88 -6.15 -2.34 -1.11
N TRP A 89 -6.16 -1.83 0.14
CA TRP A 89 -7.35 -1.28 0.78
C TRP A 89 -7.72 0.08 0.20
N ASN A 90 -8.88 0.14 -0.47
CA ASN A 90 -9.42 1.38 -1.03
C ASN A 90 -10.95 1.33 -1.13
N ASP A 91 -11.60 2.46 -1.41
CA ASP A 91 -12.99 2.50 -1.83
C ASP A 91 -13.08 2.46 -3.36
N PHE A 92 -13.10 1.25 -3.91
CA PHE A 92 -13.22 0.98 -5.34
C PHE A 92 -14.56 1.42 -5.94
N PHE A 93 -15.53 1.82 -5.11
CA PHE A 93 -16.88 2.19 -5.53
C PHE A 93 -17.17 3.69 -5.29
N ASN A 94 -16.30 4.41 -4.60
CA ASN A 94 -16.43 5.84 -4.31
C ASN A 94 -15.08 6.52 -3.99
N PHE A 95 -14.14 6.51 -4.94
CA PHE A 95 -12.79 7.10 -4.77
C PHE A 95 -12.77 8.56 -4.31
N ALA A 96 -13.72 9.38 -4.77
CA ALA A 96 -13.76 10.81 -4.47
C ALA A 96 -14.25 11.10 -3.04
N ASN A 97 -15.10 10.22 -2.49
CA ASN A 97 -15.62 10.36 -1.14
C ASN A 97 -15.75 8.97 -0.48
N PRO A 98 -14.63 8.38 -0.04
CA PRO A 98 -14.62 7.03 0.52
C PRO A 98 -15.63 6.86 1.64
N GLN A 99 -16.42 5.78 1.58
CA GLN A 99 -17.44 5.39 2.55
C GLN A 99 -17.17 4.01 3.16
N GLY A 100 -16.40 3.17 2.48
CA GLY A 100 -15.94 1.90 3.02
C GLY A 100 -14.73 1.40 2.24
N LEU A 101 -13.80 0.73 2.92
CA LEU A 101 -12.61 0.17 2.26
C LEU A 101 -12.76 -1.34 2.06
N THR A 102 -12.29 -1.81 0.91
CA THR A 102 -12.12 -3.23 0.61
C THR A 102 -10.75 -3.46 0.00
N PRO A 103 -10.22 -4.70 0.02
CA PRO A 103 -9.16 -5.11 -0.91
C PRO A 103 -9.64 -5.01 -2.37
N VAL A 104 -8.78 -5.37 -3.32
CA VAL A 104 -9.08 -5.26 -4.77
C VAL A 104 -10.24 -6.21 -5.15
N PRO A 105 -11.36 -5.71 -5.70
CA PRO A 105 -12.44 -6.57 -6.17
C PRO A 105 -11.98 -7.39 -7.38
N SER A 106 -12.28 -8.69 -7.37
CA SER A 106 -12.03 -9.62 -8.47
C SER A 106 -13.35 -10.09 -9.04
N ALA A 107 -13.50 -9.99 -10.36
CA ALA A 107 -14.67 -10.50 -11.06
C ALA A 107 -14.35 -10.87 -12.51
N ASP A 108 -15.05 -11.88 -13.01
CA ASP A 108 -15.02 -12.29 -14.40
C ASP A 108 -16.20 -11.70 -15.17
N ASN A 109 -15.94 -11.16 -16.35
CA ASN A 109 -16.99 -10.73 -17.27
C ASN A 109 -17.58 -11.96 -17.98
N LEU A 110 -18.90 -12.09 -17.95
CA LEU A 110 -19.66 -13.15 -18.60
C LEU A 110 -20.57 -12.54 -19.68
N ASN A 111 -20.95 -13.32 -20.69
CA ASN A 111 -21.85 -12.84 -21.75
C ASN A 111 -23.19 -12.31 -21.21
N SER A 112 -23.64 -12.81 -20.05
CA SER A 112 -24.91 -12.46 -19.42
C SER A 112 -24.77 -11.63 -18.14
N GLY A 113 -23.58 -11.17 -17.76
CA GLY A 113 -23.36 -10.46 -16.50
C GLY A 113 -21.92 -10.57 -16.00
N MET A 114 -21.75 -10.73 -14.68
CA MET A 114 -20.44 -10.92 -14.05
C MET A 114 -20.46 -12.01 -12.99
N SER A 115 -19.31 -12.63 -12.74
CA SER A 115 -19.07 -13.49 -11.59
C SER A 115 -18.09 -12.82 -10.64
N PHE A 116 -18.56 -12.37 -9.48
CA PHE A 116 -17.72 -11.84 -8.42
C PHE A 116 -16.99 -12.96 -7.68
N ASN A 117 -15.66 -12.88 -7.65
CA ASN A 117 -14.79 -13.91 -7.09
C ASN A 117 -14.30 -13.58 -5.68
N GLY A 118 -14.58 -12.37 -5.18
CA GLY A 118 -14.13 -11.89 -3.88
C GLY A 118 -13.21 -10.66 -4.00
N PHE A 119 -12.73 -10.22 -2.86
CA PHE A 119 -11.74 -9.16 -2.70
C PHE A 119 -10.38 -9.79 -2.39
N ILE A 120 -9.36 -9.40 -3.13
CA ILE A 120 -8.01 -9.97 -3.08
C ILE A 120 -7.06 -8.94 -2.48
N GLU A 121 -6.34 -9.36 -1.44
CA GLU A 121 -5.31 -8.57 -0.77
C GLU A 121 -4.00 -8.54 -1.56
N ASN A 122 -3.20 -7.49 -1.39
CA ASN A 122 -1.78 -7.54 -1.74
C ASN A 122 -1.03 -8.28 -0.62
N ILE A 123 0.14 -8.85 -0.91
CA ILE A 123 0.97 -9.51 0.11
C ILE A 123 1.34 -8.56 1.27
N PHE A 124 1.49 -7.25 1.00
CA PHE A 124 1.69 -6.23 2.02
C PHE A 124 0.59 -6.27 3.10
N ASP A 125 -0.67 -6.48 2.69
CA ASP A 125 -1.83 -6.39 3.59
C ASP A 125 -1.90 -7.54 4.60
N LYS A 126 -1.29 -8.69 4.29
CA LYS A 126 -1.21 -9.85 5.19
C LYS A 126 -0.67 -9.49 6.58
N TYR A 127 0.27 -8.55 6.60
CA TYR A 127 0.99 -8.17 7.80
C TYR A 127 0.38 -6.95 8.49
N LEU A 128 -0.73 -6.43 7.98
CA LEU A 128 -1.42 -5.32 8.61
C LEU A 128 -2.17 -5.79 9.85
N ILE A 129 -2.04 -5.02 10.92
CA ILE A 129 -2.71 -5.25 12.20
C ILE A 129 -3.41 -3.99 12.69
N PHE A 130 -4.46 -4.19 13.48
CA PHE A 130 -4.99 -3.15 14.35
C PHE A 130 -4.08 -2.98 15.55
N LEU A 131 -3.42 -1.83 15.69
CA LEU A 131 -2.49 -1.56 16.78
C LEU A 131 -3.11 -1.75 18.18
N PRO A 132 -4.38 -1.36 18.45
CA PRO A 132 -4.97 -1.53 19.77
C PRO A 132 -5.21 -2.99 20.19
N SER A 133 -5.46 -3.90 19.25
CA SER A 133 -5.84 -5.30 19.55
C SER A 133 -4.79 -6.32 19.11
N GLY A 134 -3.91 -5.98 18.18
CA GLY A 134 -3.01 -6.91 17.50
C GLY A 134 -3.71 -7.84 16.49
N GLU A 135 -5.01 -7.67 16.25
CA GLU A 135 -5.73 -8.47 15.26
C GLU A 135 -5.28 -8.13 13.84
N TYR A 136 -5.08 -9.15 13.02
CA TYR A 136 -4.76 -8.98 11.61
C TYR A 136 -5.94 -8.41 10.83
N VAL A 137 -5.65 -7.44 9.97
CA VAL A 137 -6.61 -6.82 9.06
C VAL A 137 -7.18 -7.84 8.07
N SER A 138 -6.43 -8.90 7.72
CA SER A 138 -6.96 -10.00 6.89
C SER A 138 -8.19 -10.70 7.48
N ASN A 139 -8.41 -10.63 8.80
CA ASN A 139 -9.67 -11.11 9.40
C ASN A 139 -10.88 -10.29 8.94
N VAL A 140 -10.69 -8.99 8.68
CA VAL A 140 -11.71 -8.10 8.12
C VAL A 140 -11.97 -8.45 6.66
N ALA A 141 -10.91 -8.64 5.86
CA ALA A 141 -11.04 -9.09 4.47
C ALA A 141 -11.78 -10.43 4.36
N ALA A 142 -11.47 -11.39 5.24
CA ALA A 142 -12.16 -12.69 5.30
C ALA A 142 -13.66 -12.53 5.60
N LYS A 143 -14.03 -11.66 6.54
CA LYS A 143 -15.44 -11.35 6.84
C LYS A 143 -16.15 -10.67 5.66
N ILE A 144 -15.49 -9.72 4.99
CA ILE A 144 -16.04 -9.08 3.79
C ILE A 144 -16.29 -10.12 2.70
N ASN A 145 -15.36 -11.06 2.51
CA ASN A 145 -15.43 -12.09 1.47
C ASN A 145 -16.52 -13.15 1.68
N THR A 146 -17.15 -13.25 2.85
CA THR A 146 -18.29 -14.17 3.02
C THR A 146 -19.48 -13.81 2.15
N ILE A 147 -19.54 -12.58 1.62
CA ILE A 147 -20.58 -12.15 0.65
C ILE A 147 -20.67 -13.10 -0.55
N VAL A 148 -19.54 -13.63 -1.01
CA VAL A 148 -19.45 -14.57 -2.14
C VAL A 148 -20.31 -15.81 -1.90
N ASN A 149 -20.32 -16.31 -0.67
CA ASN A 149 -21.08 -17.49 -0.27
C ASN A 149 -22.52 -17.13 0.14
N GLU A 150 -22.73 -15.97 0.77
CA GLU A 150 -24.03 -15.58 1.33
C GLU A 150 -24.98 -14.95 0.31
N LYS A 151 -24.45 -14.27 -0.71
CA LYS A 151 -25.23 -13.58 -1.76
C LYS A 151 -25.06 -14.23 -3.14
N GLY A 152 -24.13 -15.18 -3.26
CA GLY A 152 -23.76 -15.80 -4.52
C GLY A 152 -22.76 -14.97 -5.32
N LYS A 153 -22.25 -15.56 -6.40
CA LYS A 153 -21.22 -14.96 -7.25
C LYS A 153 -21.76 -14.19 -8.44
N PHE A 154 -22.92 -14.57 -8.96
CA PHE A 154 -23.44 -14.02 -10.21
C PHE A 154 -24.24 -12.74 -9.99
N TYR A 155 -23.94 -11.70 -10.76
CA TYR A 155 -24.67 -10.44 -10.80
C TYR A 155 -24.92 -10.02 -12.25
N GLN A 156 -26.09 -9.44 -12.51
CA GLN A 156 -26.47 -9.02 -13.85
C GLN A 156 -25.64 -7.81 -14.31
N THR A 157 -25.31 -6.89 -13.41
CA THR A 157 -24.43 -5.73 -13.66
C THR A 157 -23.54 -5.43 -12.44
N PRO A 158 -22.43 -4.68 -12.61
CA PRO A 158 -21.62 -4.18 -11.50
C PRO A 158 -22.41 -3.37 -10.48
N GLU A 159 -23.37 -2.56 -10.93
CA GLU A 159 -24.22 -1.76 -10.04
C GLU A 159 -25.09 -2.63 -9.15
N ASN A 160 -25.63 -3.75 -9.67
CA ASN A 160 -26.39 -4.69 -8.86
C ASN A 160 -25.53 -5.32 -7.76
N PHE A 161 -24.28 -5.66 -8.07
CA PHE A 161 -23.33 -6.10 -7.06
C PHE A 161 -23.08 -5.01 -6.02
N ILE A 162 -22.76 -3.79 -6.44
CA ILE A 162 -22.45 -2.68 -5.53
C ILE A 162 -23.62 -2.38 -4.59
N THR A 163 -24.85 -2.31 -5.10
CA THR A 163 -26.04 -2.11 -4.27
C THR A 163 -26.22 -3.27 -3.28
N THR A 164 -26.07 -4.51 -3.74
CA THR A 164 -26.16 -5.70 -2.87
C THR A 164 -25.10 -5.65 -1.76
N PHE A 165 -23.85 -5.37 -2.12
CA PHE A 165 -22.73 -5.27 -1.18
C PHE A 165 -22.96 -4.17 -0.17
N LYS A 166 -23.26 -2.93 -0.59
CA LYS A 166 -23.51 -1.79 0.32
C LYS A 166 -24.69 -2.01 1.29
N SER A 167 -25.65 -2.85 0.92
CA SER A 167 -26.79 -3.22 1.78
C SER A 167 -26.51 -4.41 2.73
N SER A 168 -25.34 -5.03 2.63
CA SER A 168 -24.99 -6.24 3.37
C SER A 168 -24.34 -5.95 4.72
N SER A 169 -24.34 -6.94 5.62
CA SER A 169 -23.58 -6.86 6.88
C SER A 169 -22.07 -6.83 6.65
N GLN A 170 -21.58 -7.37 5.53
CA GLN A 170 -20.17 -7.33 5.15
C GLN A 170 -19.67 -5.91 4.94
N TYR A 171 -20.52 -5.01 4.42
CA TYR A 171 -20.14 -3.62 4.21
C TYR A 171 -19.84 -2.86 5.51
N GLN A 172 -20.45 -3.26 6.63
CA GLN A 172 -20.12 -2.70 7.95
C GLN A 172 -18.65 -2.93 8.32
N GLN A 173 -18.06 -4.03 7.84
CA GLN A 173 -16.62 -4.29 8.01
C GLN A 173 -15.77 -3.32 7.18
N SER A 174 -16.25 -2.96 5.99
CA SER A 174 -15.61 -1.95 5.13
C SER A 174 -15.68 -0.55 5.73
N GLU A 175 -16.80 -0.18 6.35
CA GLU A 175 -16.95 1.08 7.11
C GLU A 175 -16.02 1.11 8.34
N MET A 176 -15.93 0.00 9.08
CA MET A 176 -15.00 -0.15 10.20
C MET A 176 -13.55 0.04 9.75
N MET A 177 -13.17 -0.58 8.63
CA MET A 177 -11.82 -0.43 8.08
C MET A 177 -11.52 1.00 7.65
N LEU A 178 -12.48 1.70 7.02
CA LEU A 178 -12.33 3.12 6.69
C LEU A 178 -12.09 3.96 7.95
N LYS A 179 -12.87 3.72 9.01
CA LYS A 179 -12.71 4.40 10.29
C LYS A 179 -11.32 4.16 10.87
N ALA A 180 -10.82 2.93 10.83
CA ALA A 180 -9.47 2.63 11.27
C ALA A 180 -8.43 3.37 10.41
N ALA A 181 -8.52 3.29 9.09
CA ALA A 181 -7.59 3.94 8.15
C ALA A 181 -7.57 5.49 8.21
N THR A 182 -8.48 6.09 8.98
CA THR A 182 -8.59 7.55 9.21
C THR A 182 -8.51 7.92 10.70
N THR A 183 -8.11 6.97 11.56
CA THR A 183 -7.86 7.18 12.99
C THR A 183 -6.37 7.06 13.26
N SER A 184 -5.74 8.11 13.80
CA SER A 184 -4.31 8.10 14.15
C SER A 184 -3.94 6.91 15.06
N PHE A 185 -2.78 6.28 14.80
CA PHE A 185 -2.26 5.13 15.57
C PHE A 185 -3.20 3.91 15.65
N SER A 186 -4.04 3.71 14.63
CA SER A 186 -4.98 2.58 14.59
C SER A 186 -4.41 1.34 13.89
N LEU A 187 -3.54 1.52 12.90
CA LEU A 187 -3.06 0.46 12.01
C LEU A 187 -1.53 0.50 11.89
N GLY A 188 -0.95 -0.68 11.79
CA GLY A 188 0.48 -0.85 11.59
C GLY A 188 0.78 -2.10 10.80
N PHE A 189 2.02 -2.23 10.37
CA PHE A 189 2.58 -3.43 9.78
C PHE A 189 3.36 -4.19 10.86
N LEU A 190 3.04 -5.47 11.10
CA LEU A 190 3.77 -6.33 12.01
C LEU A 190 4.70 -7.27 11.24
N PRO A 191 6.02 -7.06 11.32
CA PRO A 191 7.00 -7.93 10.66
C PRO A 191 6.92 -9.39 11.12
N ASN A 192 7.19 -10.33 10.22
CA ASN A 192 7.06 -11.77 10.49
C ASN A 192 8.10 -12.35 11.48
N ASN A 193 9.15 -11.59 11.79
CA ASN A 193 10.20 -11.99 12.72
C ASN A 193 9.86 -11.69 14.19
N THR A 194 8.66 -11.18 14.47
CA THR A 194 8.23 -10.80 15.82
C THR A 194 6.73 -10.98 16.00
N ASN A 195 6.31 -11.26 17.24
CA ASN A 195 4.91 -11.19 17.67
C ASN A 195 4.67 -10.03 18.65
N ASN A 196 5.68 -9.17 18.83
CA ASN A 196 5.62 -8.07 19.77
C ASN A 196 4.98 -6.84 19.11
N LEU A 197 3.79 -6.44 19.57
CA LEU A 197 3.06 -5.30 19.02
C LEU A 197 3.84 -3.97 19.14
N SER A 198 4.76 -3.83 20.11
CA SER A 198 5.58 -2.62 20.20
C SER A 198 6.59 -2.46 19.06
N GLU A 199 6.84 -3.54 18.31
CA GLU A 199 7.73 -3.54 17.14
C GLU A 199 6.99 -3.27 15.83
N ALA A 200 5.65 -3.17 15.87
CA ALA A 200 4.85 -2.81 14.71
C ALA A 200 5.29 -1.45 14.14
N ILE A 201 5.29 -1.36 12.82
CA ILE A 201 5.65 -0.16 12.06
C ILE A 201 4.35 0.60 11.79
N ILE A 202 4.27 1.82 12.30
CA ILE A 202 3.03 2.59 12.35
C ILE A 202 2.77 3.19 10.97
N LEU A 203 1.57 2.99 10.43
CA LEU A 203 1.21 3.50 9.11
C LEU A 203 0.45 4.82 9.20
N GLU A 204 0.46 5.57 8.09
CA GLU A 204 -0.26 6.83 7.97
C GLU A 204 -1.78 6.60 7.97
N THR A 205 -2.41 6.96 9.08
CA THR A 205 -3.86 6.88 9.30
C THR A 205 -4.46 8.19 9.84
N THR A 206 -3.71 9.29 9.78
CA THR A 206 -4.15 10.61 10.28
C THR A 206 -4.94 11.41 9.24
N LEU A 207 -4.85 11.03 7.97
CA LEU A 207 -5.54 11.69 6.87
C LEU A 207 -7.05 11.44 6.91
N ASN A 208 -7.82 12.50 7.17
CA ASN A 208 -9.27 12.50 7.16
C ASN A 208 -9.81 13.68 6.32
N PRO A 209 -10.46 13.45 5.16
CA PRO A 209 -10.88 12.15 4.63
C PRO A 209 -9.72 11.25 4.20
N PHE A 210 -9.98 9.94 4.09
CA PHE A 210 -9.02 8.95 3.57
C PHE A 210 -8.48 9.40 2.21
N ARG A 211 -7.16 9.32 2.02
CA ARG A 211 -6.50 9.71 0.78
C ARG A 211 -5.96 8.49 0.07
N THR A 212 -6.64 8.08 -1.00
CA THR A 212 -6.15 7.04 -1.92
C THR A 212 -4.70 7.29 -2.30
N GLY A 213 -3.86 6.27 -2.18
CA GLY A 213 -2.44 6.34 -2.50
C GLY A 213 -1.57 7.01 -1.44
N SER A 214 -2.15 7.56 -0.36
CA SER A 214 -1.40 8.09 0.77
C SER A 214 -1.66 7.31 2.05
N SER A 215 -2.93 7.26 2.48
CA SER A 215 -3.37 6.50 3.66
C SER A 215 -3.01 5.02 3.50
N LEU A 216 -2.46 4.39 4.54
CA LEU A 216 -1.97 2.99 4.58
C LEU A 216 -0.78 2.66 3.67
N GLY A 217 -0.55 3.43 2.61
CA GLY A 217 0.58 3.29 1.71
C GLY A 217 1.85 3.98 2.20
N HIS A 218 1.85 4.57 3.40
CA HIS A 218 2.96 5.33 3.95
C HIS A 218 3.14 5.07 5.43
N PHE A 219 4.31 5.42 5.93
CA PHE A 219 4.61 5.53 7.35
C PHE A 219 3.95 6.78 7.96
N ASP A 220 3.60 6.68 9.24
CA ASP A 220 3.10 7.83 10.00
C ASP A 220 4.09 8.99 9.97
N LEU A 221 3.66 10.12 9.41
CA LEU A 221 4.55 11.26 9.16
C LEU A 221 5.22 11.76 10.45
N LYS A 222 4.43 11.97 11.50
CA LYS A 222 4.92 12.54 12.76
C LYS A 222 5.93 11.63 13.46
N THR A 223 5.76 10.33 13.34
CA THR A 223 6.63 9.33 13.97
C THR A 223 7.97 9.23 13.23
N TYR A 224 7.97 9.26 11.88
CA TYR A 224 9.13 8.82 11.11
C TYR A 224 9.87 9.90 10.33
N MET A 225 9.30 11.08 10.10
CA MET A 225 9.90 12.13 9.26
C MET A 225 11.31 12.55 9.68
N ASN A 226 11.60 12.56 10.99
CA ASN A 226 12.90 12.92 11.55
C ASN A 226 13.71 11.70 12.02
N THR A 227 13.45 10.53 11.43
CA THR A 227 14.12 9.27 11.76
C THR A 227 14.73 8.67 10.50
N SER A 228 15.52 7.60 10.62
CA SER A 228 16.13 6.93 9.46
C SER A 228 15.11 6.28 8.52
N ASP A 229 13.83 6.20 8.90
CA ASP A 229 12.73 5.67 8.09
C ASP A 229 11.86 6.79 7.46
N PHE A 230 12.43 7.97 7.20
CA PHE A 230 11.70 9.11 6.61
C PHE A 230 11.21 8.86 5.16
N LEU A 231 11.85 7.96 4.41
CA LEU A 231 11.67 7.86 2.95
C LEU A 231 10.22 7.61 2.55
N MET A 232 9.48 6.80 3.32
CA MET A 232 8.10 6.41 3.03
C MET A 232 7.05 7.21 3.80
N THR A 233 7.36 8.44 4.20
CA THR A 233 6.32 9.40 4.60
C THR A 233 5.65 9.99 3.36
N TYR A 234 4.36 10.33 3.46
CA TYR A 234 3.56 10.78 2.30
C TYR A 234 3.84 12.23 1.85
N ILE A 235 4.61 12.98 2.64
CA ILE A 235 5.10 14.33 2.33
C ILE A 235 6.60 14.35 2.54
N GLN A 236 7.27 15.08 1.65
CA GLN A 236 8.63 15.58 1.80
C GLN A 236 8.61 17.10 1.64
N ASP A 237 9.52 17.79 2.33
CA ASP A 237 9.60 19.24 2.39
C ASP A 237 10.36 19.78 1.17
N PRO A 238 9.77 20.73 0.43
CA PRO A 238 10.50 21.47 -0.58
C PRO A 238 11.73 22.19 0.01
N GLY A 239 12.81 22.26 -0.76
CA GLY A 239 14.07 22.84 -0.30
C GLY A 239 14.94 21.93 0.56
N MET A 240 14.55 20.67 0.76
CA MET A 240 15.40 19.68 1.40
C MET A 240 15.92 18.67 0.39
N THR A 241 17.22 18.37 0.49
CA THR A 241 17.85 17.29 -0.25
C THR A 241 17.71 15.96 0.48
N LEU A 242 17.91 14.85 -0.23
CA LEU A 242 18.09 13.52 0.37
C LEU A 242 19.17 13.53 1.47
N GLY A 243 20.26 14.26 1.23
CA GLY A 243 21.36 14.42 2.18
C GLY A 243 20.95 15.14 3.46
N ASP A 244 20.07 16.15 3.36
CA ASP A 244 19.55 16.87 4.53
C ASP A 244 18.70 15.93 5.41
N TYR A 245 17.81 15.15 4.81
CA TYR A 245 17.04 14.13 5.52
C TYR A 245 17.93 13.09 6.18
N MET A 246 18.94 12.59 5.46
CA MET A 246 19.92 11.66 6.03
C MET A 246 20.69 12.27 7.20
N SER A 247 21.07 13.54 7.12
CA SER A 247 21.78 14.24 8.19
C SER A 247 20.91 14.43 9.44
N ILE A 248 19.67 14.91 9.27
CA ILE A 248 18.71 15.14 10.37
C ILE A 248 18.34 13.82 11.06
N SER A 249 18.24 12.73 10.30
CA SER A 249 17.95 11.39 10.81
C SER A 249 19.14 10.65 11.43
N GLY A 250 20.29 11.32 11.57
CA GLY A 250 21.47 10.77 12.27
C GLY A 250 22.43 9.96 11.39
N ASN A 251 22.38 10.15 10.07
CA ASN A 251 23.28 9.53 9.07
C ASN A 251 23.32 8.00 9.17
N TYR A 252 22.15 7.38 9.11
CA TYR A 252 22.04 5.92 9.15
C TYR A 252 22.89 5.26 8.04
N THR A 253 23.70 4.27 8.43
CA THR A 253 24.78 3.73 7.59
C THR A 253 24.33 3.00 6.34
N GLY A 254 23.08 2.53 6.27
CA GLY A 254 22.55 1.96 5.03
C GLY A 254 21.69 2.93 4.22
N GLY A 255 21.89 4.23 4.42
CA GLY A 255 21.35 5.28 3.56
C GLY A 255 19.85 5.55 3.78
N PRO A 256 19.14 6.01 2.74
CA PRO A 256 17.76 6.49 2.87
C PRO A 256 16.72 5.37 3.01
N ILE A 257 17.10 4.11 2.75
CA ILE A 257 16.25 2.95 3.00
C ILE A 257 16.44 2.54 4.46
N GLY A 258 15.61 3.09 5.35
CA GLY A 258 15.69 2.87 6.78
C GLY A 258 15.50 1.41 7.25
N PRO A 259 15.82 1.12 8.52
CA PRO A 259 15.76 -0.25 9.04
C PRO A 259 14.34 -0.84 9.02
N LYS A 260 13.30 -0.05 9.33
CA LYS A 260 11.90 -0.52 9.31
C LYS A 260 11.43 -0.76 7.89
N LEU A 261 11.80 0.11 6.95
CA LEU A 261 11.51 -0.11 5.54
C LEU A 261 12.15 -1.41 5.02
N ARG A 262 13.41 -1.68 5.35
CA ARG A 262 14.04 -2.97 5.00
C ARG A 262 13.34 -4.16 5.64
N GLN A 263 12.89 -4.01 6.87
CA GLN A 263 12.16 -5.07 7.57
C GLN A 263 10.84 -5.38 6.87
N ILE A 264 10.12 -4.38 6.35
CA ILE A 264 8.91 -4.60 5.55
C ILE A 264 9.23 -5.32 4.26
N LEU A 265 10.22 -4.84 3.49
CA LEU A 265 10.60 -5.46 2.23
C LEU A 265 10.99 -6.92 2.44
N GLY A 266 11.88 -7.21 3.40
CA GLY A 266 12.29 -8.58 3.72
C GLY A 266 11.19 -9.44 4.37
N THR A 267 10.15 -8.83 4.95
CA THR A 267 8.98 -9.58 5.45
C THR A 267 8.09 -10.05 4.30
N MET A 268 7.96 -9.25 3.24
CA MET A 268 7.22 -9.64 2.04
C MET A 268 7.97 -10.72 1.24
N GLY A 269 9.31 -10.65 1.23
CA GLY A 269 10.23 -11.73 0.82
C GLY A 269 11.50 -11.22 0.16
#